data_AF-A0A2H9N975-F1
#
_entry.id   AF-A0A2H9N975-F1
#
_cell.length_a   1.000
_cell.length_b   1.000
_cell.length_c   1.000
_cell.angle_alpha   90.00
_cell.angle_beta   90.00
_cell.angle_gamma   90.00
#
_symmetry.space_group_name_H-M   'P 1'
#
loop_
_entity.id
_entity.type
_entity.pdbx_description
1 polymer ?
#
loop_
_entity_poly.entity_id
_entity_poly.type
_entity_poly.pdbx_seq_one_letter_code
_entity_poly.pdbx_strand_id
1 'polypeptide(L)'
;MGLVPEAYYQFIVQYAPYFYVIPTKMTADPPAGQKNVTVEDGSKFQANYPVQIKDDAHAEWNKVASVNGNTLTMESNLQYTYYVAKNGKVEGPDPAFGRGAFPAA
;
A
#
# COMPACT_ATOMS: atom_id res chain seq x y z
N MET A 1 -2.22 -23.13 -17.79
CA MET A 1 -2.32 -22.09 -16.76
C MET A 1 -3.39 -22.50 -15.77
N GLY A 2 -3.01 -22.91 -14.56
CA GLY A 2 -3.98 -23.25 -13.52
C GLY A 2 -4.35 -21.98 -12.74
N LEU A 3 -5.65 -21.71 -12.63
CA LEU A 3 -6.14 -20.71 -11.68
C LEU A 3 -5.77 -21.19 -10.28
N VAL A 4 -5.27 -20.29 -9.44
CA VAL A 4 -5.02 -20.59 -8.03
C VAL A 4 -6.34 -21.01 -7.40
N PRO A 5 -6.41 -22.17 -6.71
CA PRO A 5 -7.60 -22.54 -5.97
C PRO A 5 -7.98 -21.43 -5.00
N GLU A 6 -9.24 -21.00 -4.99
CA GLU A 6 -9.75 -19.91 -4.14
C GLU A 6 -9.27 -20.04 -2.69
N ALA A 7 -9.20 -21.27 -2.15
CA ALA A 7 -8.69 -21.55 -0.81
C ALA A 7 -7.21 -21.16 -0.58
N TYR A 8 -6.35 -21.27 -1.59
CA TYR A 8 -4.95 -20.85 -1.50
C TYR A 8 -4.81 -19.33 -1.64
N TYR A 9 -5.67 -18.69 -2.44
CA TYR A 9 -5.76 -17.23 -2.49
C TYR A 9 -6.21 -16.66 -1.13
N GLN A 10 -7.28 -17.21 -0.56
CA GLN A 10 -7.76 -16.86 0.78
C GLN A 10 -6.70 -17.14 1.85
N PHE A 11 -5.95 -18.24 1.77
CA PHE A 11 -4.84 -18.54 2.68
C PHE A 11 -3.73 -17.49 2.60
N ILE A 12 -3.31 -17.06 1.41
CA ILE A 12 -2.26 -16.03 1.30
C ILE A 12 -2.78 -14.66 1.77
N VAL A 13 -4.01 -14.29 1.42
CA VAL A 13 -4.63 -13.04 1.91
C VAL A 13 -4.75 -13.04 3.43
N GLN A 14 -5.07 -14.19 4.03
CA GLN A 14 -5.32 -14.32 5.47
C GLN A 14 -4.07 -14.54 6.31
N TYR A 15 -3.06 -15.26 5.80
CA TYR A 15 -1.86 -15.64 6.55
C TYR A 15 -0.56 -14.99 6.07
N ALA A 16 -0.54 -14.43 4.86
CA ALA A 16 0.65 -13.81 4.29
C ALA A 16 0.35 -12.64 3.34
N PRO A 17 -0.36 -11.58 3.81
CA PRO A 17 -0.59 -10.37 3.01
C PRO A 17 0.71 -9.62 2.62
N TYR A 18 1.86 -10.09 3.13
CA TYR A 18 3.18 -9.50 3.00
C TYR A 18 4.03 -10.04 1.85
N PHE A 19 3.58 -11.04 1.07
CA PHE A 19 4.44 -11.65 0.04
C PHE A 19 4.64 -10.78 -1.21
N TYR A 20 3.74 -9.82 -1.47
CA TYR A 20 3.85 -8.90 -2.61
C TYR A 20 3.45 -7.49 -2.17
N VAL A 21 4.36 -6.84 -1.45
CA VAL A 21 4.24 -5.43 -1.10
C VAL A 21 4.97 -4.60 -2.16
N ILE A 22 4.26 -3.71 -2.84
CA ILE A 22 4.89 -2.78 -3.80
C ILE A 22 5.14 -1.46 -3.08
N PRO A 23 6.41 -1.08 -2.83
CA PRO A 23 6.72 0.25 -2.33
C PRO A 23 6.54 1.30 -3.44
N THR A 24 6.07 2.47 -3.05
CA THR A 24 6.09 3.69 -3.85
C THR A 24 6.69 4.81 -2.99
N LYS A 25 7.51 5.67 -3.58
CA LYS A 25 8.06 6.82 -2.85
C LYS A 25 6.97 7.87 -2.66
N MET A 26 7.04 8.61 -1.55
CA MET A 26 6.26 9.83 -1.39
C MET A 26 6.87 10.95 -2.24
N THR A 27 6.04 11.84 -2.78
CA THR A 27 6.47 13.02 -3.54
C THR A 27 6.34 14.31 -2.76
N ALA A 28 5.61 14.29 -1.65
CA ALA A 28 5.48 15.40 -0.72
C ALA A 28 5.45 14.87 0.72
N ASP A 29 5.88 15.69 1.67
CA ASP A 29 5.84 15.37 3.10
C ASP A 29 4.40 15.47 3.61
N PRO A 30 3.75 14.36 4.04
CA PRO A 30 2.41 14.47 4.60
C PRO A 30 2.50 14.82 6.10
N PRO A 31 2.00 15.99 6.55
CA PRO A 31 1.94 16.34 7.97
C PRO A 31 1.00 15.43 8.77
N ALA A 32 1.31 15.25 10.05
CA ALA A 32 0.42 14.60 11.00
C ALA A 32 -0.97 15.25 11.02
N GLY A 33 -2.01 14.46 11.26
CA GLY A 33 -3.39 14.94 11.38
C GLY A 33 -4.14 15.09 10.06
N GLN A 34 -3.47 14.96 8.91
CA GLN A 34 -4.15 14.93 7.60
C GLN A 34 -4.45 13.51 7.15
N LYS A 35 -5.21 13.36 6.05
CA LYS A 35 -5.53 12.06 5.43
C LYS A 35 -4.84 11.82 4.10
N ASN A 36 -4.28 12.85 3.47
CA ASN A 36 -3.76 12.74 2.11
C ASN A 36 -2.27 12.38 2.14
N VAL A 37 -1.87 11.46 1.27
CA VAL A 37 -0.47 11.11 1.03
C VAL A 37 -0.24 11.10 -0.47
N THR A 38 0.66 11.96 -0.94
CA THR A 38 1.01 12.03 -2.36
C THR A 38 2.21 11.13 -2.63
N VAL A 39 2.05 10.23 -3.58
CA VAL A 39 3.05 9.23 -3.97
C VAL A 39 3.53 9.44 -5.40
N GLU A 40 4.59 8.76 -5.80
CA GLU A 40 5.13 8.81 -7.16
C GLU A 40 4.21 8.07 -8.14
N ASP A 41 3.64 6.95 -7.69
CA ASP A 41 2.72 6.12 -8.47
C ASP A 41 1.58 5.63 -7.59
N GLY A 42 0.41 6.24 -7.77
CA GLY A 42 -0.83 5.88 -7.08
C GLY A 42 -1.58 4.71 -7.73
N SER A 43 -1.24 4.32 -8.96
CA SER A 43 -1.92 3.22 -9.67
C SER A 43 -1.70 1.85 -9.02
N LYS A 44 -0.67 1.76 -8.17
CA LYS A 44 -0.34 0.59 -7.34
C LYS A 44 -1.31 0.38 -6.16
N PHE A 45 -2.23 1.31 -5.93
CA PHE A 45 -3.13 1.29 -4.77
C PHE A 45 -4.58 1.28 -5.23
N GLN A 46 -5.43 0.82 -4.33
CA GLN A 46 -6.87 0.78 -4.54
C GLN A 46 -7.59 1.10 -3.22
N ALA A 47 -8.78 1.67 -3.34
CA ALA A 47 -9.62 1.97 -2.20
C ALA A 47 -9.98 0.68 -1.43
N ASN A 48 -10.18 0.82 -0.12
CA ASN A 48 -10.43 -0.24 0.86
C ASN A 48 -9.28 -1.21 1.14
N TYR A 49 -8.08 -0.96 0.62
CA TYR A 49 -6.92 -1.80 0.90
C TYR A 49 -6.03 -1.20 2.00
N PRO A 50 -5.45 -2.05 2.86
CA PRO A 50 -4.52 -1.61 3.89
C PRO A 50 -3.19 -1.22 3.25
N VAL A 51 -2.57 -0.15 3.77
CA VAL A 51 -1.26 0.33 3.37
C VAL A 51 -0.44 0.67 4.60
N GLN A 52 0.86 0.48 4.49
CA GLN A 52 1.83 0.94 5.46
C GLN A 52 2.46 2.24 4.97
N ILE A 53 2.36 3.28 5.78
CA ILE A 53 3.04 4.57 5.56
C ILE A 53 4.27 4.58 6.46
N LYS A 54 5.46 4.79 5.89
CA LYS A 54 6.69 4.80 6.69
C LYS A 54 7.77 5.73 6.16
N ASP A 55 8.60 6.18 7.08
CA ASP A 55 9.88 6.82 6.83
C ASP A 55 10.95 6.13 7.72
N ASP A 56 12.17 6.65 7.77
CA ASP A 56 13.25 6.07 8.60
C ASP A 56 13.00 6.18 10.11
N ALA A 57 12.04 7.00 10.55
CA ALA A 57 11.77 7.27 11.97
C ALA A 57 10.46 6.65 12.47
N HIS A 58 9.44 6.55 11.61
CA HIS A 58 8.09 6.13 11.97
C HIS A 58 7.50 5.20 10.91
N ALA A 59 6.61 4.31 11.34
CA ALA A 59 5.78 3.49 10.47
C ALA A 59 4.38 3.35 11.07
N GLU A 60 3.35 3.46 10.24
CA GLU A 60 1.97 3.22 10.65
C GLU A 60 1.19 2.44 9.58
N TRP A 61 0.14 1.74 10.03
CA TRP A 61 -0.81 1.09 9.15
C TRP A 61 -2.08 1.92 9.03
N ASN A 62 -2.56 2.10 7.81
CA ASN A 62 -3.81 2.79 7.53
C ASN A 62 -4.53 2.08 6.38
N LYS A 63 -5.77 2.48 6.08
CA LYS A 63 -6.53 1.96 4.94
C LYS A 63 -6.78 3.09 3.95
N VAL A 64 -6.65 2.81 2.66
CA VAL A 64 -6.93 3.79 1.62
C VAL A 64 -8.45 3.96 1.48
N ALA A 65 -8.96 5.16 1.76
CA ALA A 65 -10.35 5.53 1.51
C ALA A 65 -10.62 5.77 0.01
N SER A 66 -9.69 6.44 -0.68
CA SER A 66 -9.79 6.71 -2.12
C SER A 66 -8.43 7.00 -2.74
N VAL A 67 -8.34 6.80 -4.06
CA VAL A 67 -7.16 7.11 -4.87
C VAL A 67 -7.57 8.12 -5.93
N ASN A 68 -6.92 9.28 -5.96
CA ASN A 68 -7.11 10.31 -6.98
C ASN A 68 -5.78 10.59 -7.68
N GLY A 69 -5.53 9.91 -8.80
CA GLY A 69 -4.23 9.90 -9.46
C GLY A 69 -3.14 9.41 -8.52
N ASN A 70 -2.23 10.30 -8.15
CA ASN A 70 -1.11 10.03 -7.25
C ASN A 70 -1.36 10.42 -5.79
N THR A 71 -2.58 10.88 -5.46
CA THR A 71 -2.95 11.22 -4.08
C THR A 71 -3.79 10.10 -3.49
N LEU A 72 -3.25 9.47 -2.44
CA LEU A 72 -3.95 8.49 -1.61
C LEU A 72 -4.64 9.22 -0.46
N THR A 73 -5.95 9.06 -0.34
CA THR A 73 -6.70 9.52 0.83
C THR A 73 -6.86 8.35 1.79
N MET A 74 -6.40 8.49 3.02
CA MET A 74 -6.51 7.50 4.07
C MET A 74 -7.87 7.59 4.78
N GLU A 75 -8.32 6.49 5.38
CA GLU A 75 -9.53 6.49 6.21
C GLU A 75 -9.32 7.25 7.52
N SER A 76 -8.19 7.00 8.17
CA SER A 76 -7.81 7.65 9.43
C SER A 76 -6.77 8.75 9.20
N ASN A 77 -6.73 9.74 10.09
CA ASN A 77 -5.70 10.76 10.08
C ASN A 77 -4.33 10.12 10.38
N LEU A 78 -3.28 10.62 9.73
CA LEU A 78 -1.90 10.19 9.99
C LEU A 78 -1.49 10.55 11.41
N GLN A 79 -0.90 9.60 12.14
CA GLN A 79 -0.44 9.83 13.50
C GLN A 79 0.83 10.69 13.56
N TYR A 80 1.67 10.59 12.52
CA TYR A 80 2.96 11.27 12.43
C TYR A 80 3.10 12.06 11.14
N THR A 81 4.04 13.00 11.14
CA THR A 81 4.53 13.63 9.91
C THR A 81 5.60 12.74 9.31
N TYR A 82 5.45 12.38 8.03
CA TYR A 82 6.43 11.60 7.30
C TYR A 82 7.23 12.51 6.37
N TYR A 83 8.52 12.20 6.21
CA TYR A 83 9.41 13.02 5.39
C TYR A 83 9.97 12.24 4.21
N VAL A 84 9.83 12.80 3.01
CA VAL A 84 10.49 12.30 1.78
C VAL A 84 12.00 12.25 1.98
N ALA A 85 12.58 13.25 2.64
CA ALA A 85 14.01 13.31 2.96
C ALA A 85 14.49 12.18 3.90
N LYS A 86 13.57 11.50 4.60
CA LYS A 86 13.83 10.34 5.46
C LYS A 86 13.36 9.04 4.81
N ASN A 87 13.49 8.93 3.49
CA ASN A 87 13.04 7.76 2.72
C ASN A 87 11.54 7.44 2.87
N GLY A 88 10.70 8.48 2.96
CA GLY A 88 9.24 8.37 3.01
C GLY A 88 8.66 7.56 1.86
N LYS A 89 7.92 6.51 2.18
CA LYS A 89 7.29 5.60 1.22
C LYS A 89 5.97 5.03 1.73
N VAL A 90 5.13 4.65 0.79
CA VAL A 90 3.89 3.91 1.04
C VAL A 90 4.03 2.52 0.45
N GLU A 91 3.63 1.54 1.23
CA GLU A 91 3.73 0.13 0.92
C GLU A 91 2.34 -0.48 0.97
N GLY A 92 1.89 -1.08 -0.13
CA GLY A 92 0.56 -1.68 -0.21
C GLY A 92 0.62 -3.06 -0.87
N PRO A 93 -0.41 -3.88 -0.66
CA PRO A 93 -0.55 -5.15 -1.34
C PRO A 93 -0.67 -4.91 -2.84
N ASP A 94 0.03 -5.70 -3.64
CA ASP A 94 -0.06 -5.64 -5.10
C ASP A 94 -1.50 -5.91 -5.56
N PRO A 95 -2.19 -4.97 -6.23
CA PRO A 95 -3.54 -5.18 -6.75
C PRO A 95 -3.60 -6.25 -7.85
N ALA A 96 -2.47 -6.59 -8.47
CA ALA A 96 -2.35 -7.71 -9.42
C ALA A 96 -2.15 -9.07 -8.72
N PHE A 97 -1.93 -9.08 -7.39
CA PHE A 97 -1.83 -10.31 -6.61
C PHE A 97 -3.14 -11.10 -6.68
N GLY A 98 -3.12 -12.21 -7.43
CA GLY A 98 -4.28 -13.07 -7.71
C GLY A 98 -4.92 -12.94 -9.09
N ARG A 99 -4.48 -12.00 -9.94
CA ARG A 99 -5.00 -11.82 -11.32
C ARG A 99 -4.08 -12.30 -12.43
N GLY A 100 -2.90 -12.84 -12.11
CA GLY A 100 -1.92 -13.31 -13.08
C GLY A 100 -1.29 -14.65 -12.71
N ALA A 101 -0.93 -15.43 -13.73
CA ALA A 101 -0.27 -16.72 -13.60
C ALA A 101 1.08 -16.57 -12.87
N PHE A 102 1.25 -17.29 -11.75
CA PHE A 102 2.56 -17.43 -11.14
C PHE A 102 3.49 -18.16 -12.13
N PRO A 103 4.75 -17.71 -12.33
CA PRO A 103 5.72 -18.48 -13.08
C PRO A 103 5.88 -19.84 -12.38
N ALA A 104 5.69 -20.92 -13.14
CA ALA A 104 5.95 -22.26 -12.65
C ALA A 104 7.42 -22.34 -12.20
N ALA A 105 7.63 -22.84 -10.98
CA ALA A 105 8.94 -23.22 -10.47
C ALA A 105 9.54 -24.35 -11.32
#